data_AF-A0A382QV98-F1
#
_entry.id   AF-A0A382QV98-F1
#
_cell.length_a   1.000
_cell.length_b   1.000
_cell.length_c   1.000
_cell.angle_alpha   90.00
_cell.angle_beta   90.00
_cell.angle_gamma   90.00
#
_symmetry.space_group_name_H-M   'P 1'
#
loop_
_entity.id
_entity.type
_entity.pdbx_description
1 polymer ?
#
loop_
_entity_poly.entity_id
_entity_poly.type
_entity_poly.pdbx_seq_one_letter_code
_entity_poly.pdbx_strand_id
1 'polypeptide(L)'
;TLIPIAGVIGTIWYAWNNGVVWQEPFLLFIFWIITGLGITLGYHRLFSHRSFKAHPMLDWIMIVFGAAALENSALKWCSDHRRHHRHLDTEKDPYSITKGFFHAHMGWILENKPDPIDKVKDLEENPAIRFQYKYYFLLFIIFGLLLPISLGFIWGRPMGALFWGVLLRITLVHHFTYFINSLCHFVGTKPYDSKCTSGDAWYVALLTFGEGFHNYHHKFQWDYRNGVRWFHFDPSKWVIWCLSKIGLAKDLKKANYMQIMKARSINKRNQINSLLDKMPEIIKIPHEIKLNIIKNKIQYLEEGWDMINKNNKIRNSKLFLKKKKTFQ
;
A
#
# COMPACT_ATOMS: atom_id res chain seq x y z
N THR A 1 -17.71 -12.97 11.14
CA THR A 1 -18.46 -12.57 9.93
C THR A 1 -18.79 -13.80 9.11
N LEU A 2 -20.02 -13.92 8.59
CA LEU A 2 -20.45 -15.04 7.72
C LEU A 2 -20.13 -14.78 6.22
N ILE A 3 -19.73 -13.56 5.87
CA ILE A 3 -19.50 -13.13 4.48
C ILE A 3 -18.47 -14.02 3.75
N PRO A 4 -17.29 -14.35 4.31
CA PRO A 4 -16.32 -15.20 3.61
C PRO A 4 -16.87 -16.59 3.27
N ILE A 5 -17.57 -17.20 4.22
CA ILE A 5 -18.18 -18.52 4.06
C ILE A 5 -19.29 -18.45 2.99
N ALA A 6 -20.18 -17.47 3.09
CA ALA A 6 -21.24 -17.25 2.11
C ALA A 6 -20.70 -16.88 0.72
N GLY A 7 -19.59 -16.15 0.65
CA GLY A 7 -18.93 -15.76 -0.59
C GLY A 7 -18.32 -16.94 -1.31
N VAL A 8 -17.54 -17.79 -0.63
CA VAL A 8 -16.90 -18.95 -1.27
C VAL A 8 -17.91 -20.07 -1.49
N ILE A 9 -18.53 -20.57 -0.42
CA ILE A 9 -19.42 -21.74 -0.50
C ILE A 9 -20.69 -21.38 -1.27
N GLY A 10 -21.27 -20.21 -1.00
CA GLY A 10 -22.49 -19.76 -1.69
C GLY A 10 -22.27 -19.53 -3.18
N THR A 11 -21.12 -19.01 -3.61
CA THR A 11 -20.82 -18.88 -5.04
C THR A 11 -20.63 -20.24 -5.72
N ILE A 12 -19.92 -21.18 -5.09
CA ILE A 12 -19.77 -22.55 -5.61
C ILE A 12 -21.15 -23.22 -5.74
N TRP A 13 -21.97 -23.15 -4.70
CA TRP A 13 -23.32 -23.70 -4.69
C TRP A 13 -24.21 -23.05 -5.77
N TYR A 14 -24.16 -21.73 -5.91
CA TYR A 14 -24.93 -21.02 -6.93
C TYR A 14 -24.51 -21.44 -8.34
N ALA A 15 -23.20 -21.47 -8.60
CA ALA A 15 -22.63 -21.86 -9.88
C ALA A 15 -22.96 -23.32 -10.24
N TRP A 16 -22.96 -24.22 -9.26
CA TRP A 16 -23.35 -25.62 -9.46
C TRP A 16 -24.80 -25.76 -9.92
N ASN A 17 -25.71 -25.02 -9.30
CA ASN A 17 -27.15 -25.16 -9.58
C ASN A 17 -27.63 -24.34 -10.80
N ASN A 18 -26.96 -23.24 -11.14
CA ASN A 18 -27.43 -22.28 -12.15
C ASN A 18 -26.46 -22.12 -13.34
N GLY A 19 -25.33 -22.83 -13.31
CA GLY A 19 -24.21 -22.59 -14.24
C GLY A 19 -23.54 -21.23 -14.03
N VAL A 20 -22.53 -20.93 -14.84
CA VAL A 20 -21.80 -19.65 -14.83
C VAL A 20 -21.96 -18.97 -16.18
N VAL A 21 -22.31 -17.69 -16.18
CA VAL A 21 -22.26 -16.83 -17.38
C VAL A 21 -21.09 -15.87 -17.25
N TRP A 22 -20.46 -15.48 -18.37
CA TRP A 22 -19.21 -14.72 -18.36
C TRP A 22 -19.32 -13.35 -17.65
N GLN A 23 -20.52 -12.76 -17.59
CA GLN A 23 -20.79 -11.49 -16.92
C GLN A 23 -20.50 -11.55 -15.42
N GLU A 24 -20.69 -12.70 -14.77
CA GLU A 24 -20.51 -12.89 -13.33
C GLU A 24 -19.04 -12.79 -12.88
N PRO A 25 -18.10 -13.62 -13.41
CA PRO A 25 -16.68 -13.47 -13.10
C PRO A 25 -16.10 -12.15 -13.62
N PHE A 26 -16.63 -11.61 -14.74
CA PHE A 26 -16.22 -10.29 -15.22
C PHE A 26 -16.62 -9.18 -14.25
N LEU A 27 -17.86 -9.20 -13.74
CA LEU A 27 -18.34 -8.27 -12.72
C LEU A 27 -17.49 -8.35 -11.45
N LEU A 28 -17.23 -9.57 -10.96
CA LEU A 28 -16.30 -9.82 -9.85
C LEU A 28 -14.96 -9.13 -10.11
N PHE A 29 -14.32 -9.44 -11.24
CA PHE A 29 -12.99 -8.95 -11.57
C PHE A 29 -12.91 -7.42 -11.63
N ILE A 30 -13.88 -6.76 -12.28
CA ILE A 30 -13.92 -5.30 -12.40
C ILE A 30 -14.13 -4.64 -11.03
N PHE A 31 -15.13 -5.09 -10.27
CA PHE A 31 -15.38 -4.53 -8.93
C PHE A 31 -14.22 -4.80 -7.98
N TRP A 32 -13.56 -5.95 -8.11
CA TRP A 32 -12.38 -6.29 -7.33
C TRP A 32 -11.23 -5.31 -7.58
N ILE A 33 -10.94 -4.98 -8.85
CA ILE A 33 -9.94 -3.97 -9.20
C ILE A 33 -10.34 -2.60 -8.65
N ILE A 34 -11.57 -2.17 -8.86
CA ILE A 34 -12.06 -0.85 -8.45
C ILE A 34 -11.93 -0.69 -6.93
N THR A 35 -12.39 -1.66 -6.15
CA THR A 35 -12.30 -1.57 -4.68
C THR A 35 -10.89 -1.78 -4.17
N GLY A 36 -10.09 -2.64 -4.80
CA GLY A 36 -8.67 -2.80 -4.49
C GLY A 36 -7.86 -1.52 -4.72
N LEU A 37 -8.17 -0.76 -5.78
CA LEU A 37 -7.61 0.58 -5.99
C LEU A 37 -8.14 1.60 -4.97
N GLY A 38 -9.40 1.50 -4.55
CA GLY A 38 -9.93 2.31 -3.45
C GLY A 38 -9.09 2.19 -2.16
N ILE A 39 -8.61 0.99 -1.86
CA ILE A 39 -7.70 0.73 -0.74
C ILE A 39 -6.26 1.19 -1.07
N THR A 40 -5.63 0.61 -2.09
CA THR A 40 -4.19 0.80 -2.36
C THR A 40 -3.84 2.19 -2.90
N LEU A 41 -4.65 2.78 -3.78
CA LEU A 41 -4.43 4.14 -4.28
C LEU A 41 -5.00 5.18 -3.32
N GLY A 42 -6.23 4.96 -2.86
CA GLY A 42 -6.97 5.90 -2.01
C GLY A 42 -6.51 5.88 -0.56
N TYR A 43 -6.99 4.90 0.21
CA TYR A 43 -6.76 4.87 1.66
C TYR A 43 -5.28 4.82 2.02
N HIS A 44 -4.51 4.01 1.31
CA HIS A 44 -3.10 3.79 1.58
C HIS A 44 -2.22 4.95 1.11
N ARG A 45 -2.06 5.12 -0.21
CA ARG A 45 -1.06 6.05 -0.76
C ARG A 45 -1.48 7.51 -0.73
N LEU A 46 -2.75 7.81 -0.97
CA LEU A 46 -3.27 9.17 -0.99
C LEU A 46 -3.56 9.67 0.43
N PHE A 47 -4.37 8.96 1.21
CA PHE A 47 -4.83 9.44 2.52
C PHE A 47 -3.83 9.13 3.64
N SER A 48 -3.33 7.88 3.75
CA SER A 48 -2.44 7.52 4.86
C SER A 48 -1.05 8.12 4.72
N HIS A 49 -0.41 7.96 3.56
CA HIS A 49 0.98 8.39 3.35
C HIS A 49 1.16 9.75 2.67
N ARG A 50 0.09 10.30 2.07
CA ARG A 50 0.15 11.56 1.30
C ARG A 50 1.30 11.55 0.31
N SER A 51 1.44 10.46 -0.42
CA SER A 51 2.57 10.22 -1.33
C SER A 51 2.51 11.06 -2.62
N PHE A 52 1.36 11.68 -2.88
CA PHE A 52 1.13 12.65 -3.94
C PHE A 52 -0.01 13.60 -3.56
N LYS A 53 -0.19 14.69 -4.31
CA LYS A 53 -1.37 15.56 -4.23
C LYS A 53 -2.34 15.23 -5.35
N ALA A 54 -3.56 14.87 -5.01
CA ALA A 54 -4.61 14.57 -5.96
C ALA A 54 -5.47 15.80 -6.28
N HIS A 55 -6.10 15.83 -7.44
CA HIS A 55 -7.21 16.73 -7.71
C HIS A 55 -8.38 16.37 -6.77
N PRO A 56 -9.11 17.33 -6.17
CA PRO A 56 -10.14 17.05 -5.16
C PRO A 56 -11.23 16.04 -5.60
N MET A 57 -11.53 15.97 -6.90
CA MET A 57 -12.45 14.96 -7.46
C MET A 57 -12.00 13.52 -7.16
N LEU A 58 -10.68 13.25 -7.13
CA LEU A 58 -10.18 11.91 -6.84
C LEU A 58 -10.46 11.51 -5.39
N ASP A 59 -10.49 12.45 -4.44
CA ASP A 59 -10.86 12.14 -3.05
C ASP A 59 -12.29 11.56 -3.01
N TRP A 60 -13.24 12.19 -3.72
CA TRP A 60 -14.62 11.73 -3.84
C TRP A 60 -14.75 10.37 -4.53
N ILE A 61 -13.94 10.09 -5.54
CA ILE A 61 -13.96 8.78 -6.21
C ILE A 61 -13.39 7.71 -5.26
N MET A 62 -12.27 8.00 -4.60
CA MET A 62 -11.59 7.06 -3.72
C MET A 62 -12.38 6.72 -2.46
N ILE A 63 -13.11 7.68 -1.88
CA ILE A 63 -13.97 7.37 -0.72
C ILE A 63 -15.14 6.45 -1.08
N VAL A 64 -15.67 6.52 -2.31
CA VAL A 64 -16.74 5.64 -2.81
C VAL A 64 -16.19 4.23 -3.03
N PHE A 65 -15.06 4.12 -3.74
CA PHE A 65 -14.42 2.83 -4.00
C PHE A 65 -13.95 2.15 -2.73
N GLY A 66 -13.36 2.90 -1.79
CA GLY A 66 -12.95 2.41 -0.49
C GLY A 66 -14.13 2.00 0.40
N ALA A 67 -15.24 2.74 0.39
CA ALA A 67 -16.44 2.34 1.13
C ALA A 67 -17.04 1.03 0.56
N ALA A 68 -17.02 0.86 -0.76
CA ALA A 68 -17.46 -0.37 -1.41
C ALA A 68 -16.60 -1.61 -1.06
N ALA A 69 -15.36 -1.43 -0.58
CA ALA A 69 -14.47 -2.50 -0.13
C ALA A 69 -14.86 -3.09 1.24
N LEU A 70 -15.66 -2.38 2.03
CA LEU A 70 -16.10 -2.79 3.38
C LEU A 70 -14.93 -3.04 4.36
N GLU A 71 -13.91 -2.16 4.38
CA GLU A 71 -12.73 -2.29 5.28
C GLU A 71 -12.69 -1.21 6.37
N ASN A 72 -13.84 -0.75 6.86
CA ASN A 72 -14.04 0.46 7.68
C ASN A 72 -13.90 1.77 6.90
N SER A 73 -14.31 2.85 7.56
CA SER A 73 -14.20 4.21 7.04
C SER A 73 -12.74 4.59 6.80
N ALA A 74 -12.50 5.50 5.86
CA ALA A 74 -11.17 6.00 5.52
C ALA A 74 -10.43 6.53 6.77
N LEU A 75 -11.13 7.23 7.67
CA LEU A 75 -10.53 7.73 8.92
C LEU A 75 -10.03 6.59 9.82
N LYS A 76 -10.86 5.56 10.04
CA LYS A 76 -10.50 4.41 10.87
C LYS A 76 -9.35 3.62 10.24
N TRP A 77 -9.47 3.28 8.95
CA TRP A 77 -8.44 2.55 8.22
C TRP A 77 -7.10 3.31 8.24
N CYS A 78 -7.10 4.60 7.92
CA CYS A 78 -5.87 5.42 7.91
C CYS A 78 -5.27 5.57 9.30
N SER A 79 -6.10 5.70 10.35
CA SER A 79 -5.63 5.75 11.73
C SER A 79 -4.89 4.46 12.11
N ASP A 80 -5.51 3.31 11.88
CA ASP A 80 -4.93 2.01 12.21
C ASP A 80 -3.67 1.73 11.39
N HIS A 81 -3.66 2.10 10.11
CA HIS A 81 -2.50 1.95 9.25
C HIS A 81 -1.33 2.87 9.65
N ARG A 82 -1.59 4.13 10.02
CA ARG A 82 -0.56 5.03 10.56
C ARG A 82 -0.03 4.54 11.92
N ARG A 83 -0.88 3.90 12.73
CA ARG A 83 -0.49 3.23 13.99
C ARG A 83 0.45 2.06 13.71
N HIS A 84 0.10 1.19 12.78
CA HIS A 84 0.93 0.07 12.32
C HIS A 84 2.33 0.54 11.89
N HIS A 85 2.43 1.56 11.03
CA HIS A 85 3.75 2.08 10.63
C HIS A 85 4.58 2.68 11.77
N ARG A 86 3.94 3.28 12.78
CA ARG A 86 4.65 3.88 13.92
C ARG A 86 5.10 2.84 14.93
N HIS A 87 4.31 1.79 15.11
CA HIS A 87 4.45 0.80 16.19
C HIS A 87 4.70 -0.60 15.64
N LEU A 88 5.23 -0.70 14.43
CA LEU A 88 5.51 -1.93 13.70
C LEU A 88 6.16 -3.00 14.58
N ASP A 89 5.62 -4.22 14.51
CA ASP A 89 6.14 -5.39 15.25
C ASP A 89 6.11 -5.24 16.78
N THR A 90 5.26 -4.35 17.31
CA THR A 90 5.04 -4.18 18.77
C THR A 90 3.61 -4.49 19.18
N GLU A 91 3.35 -4.58 20.48
CA GLU A 91 1.99 -4.79 21.01
C GLU A 91 0.98 -3.71 20.63
N LYS A 92 1.45 -2.51 20.24
CA LYS A 92 0.60 -1.39 19.80
C LYS A 92 0.30 -1.42 18.29
N ASP A 93 0.87 -2.36 17.56
CA ASP A 93 0.52 -2.61 16.16
C ASP A 93 -0.80 -3.40 16.11
N PRO A 94 -1.86 -2.83 15.51
CA PRO A 94 -3.20 -3.44 15.53
C PRO A 94 -3.26 -4.83 14.88
N TYR A 95 -2.35 -5.14 13.97
CA TYR A 95 -2.30 -6.43 13.27
C TYR A 95 -0.89 -7.03 13.27
N SER A 96 -0.18 -6.89 14.40
CA SER A 96 1.20 -7.35 14.56
C SER A 96 1.38 -8.83 14.21
N ILE A 97 2.33 -9.13 13.32
CA ILE A 97 2.72 -10.50 12.99
C ILE A 97 3.36 -11.24 14.17
N THR A 98 3.86 -10.52 15.19
CA THR A 98 4.47 -11.11 16.38
C THR A 98 3.48 -11.92 17.21
N LYS A 99 2.17 -11.66 17.07
CA LYS A 99 1.08 -12.44 17.67
C LYS A 99 0.68 -13.67 16.84
N GLY A 100 1.35 -13.89 15.71
CA GLY A 100 1.16 -15.03 14.83
C GLY A 100 0.42 -14.70 13.53
N PHE A 101 0.58 -15.57 12.53
CA PHE A 101 0.03 -15.38 11.18
C PHE A 101 -1.50 -15.20 11.18
N PHE A 102 -2.21 -16.02 11.95
CA PHE A 102 -3.68 -15.94 12.01
C PHE A 102 -4.15 -14.61 12.60
N HIS A 103 -3.49 -14.14 13.66
CA HIS A 103 -3.80 -12.83 14.26
C HIS A 103 -3.63 -11.73 13.22
N ALA A 104 -2.45 -11.63 12.58
CA ALA A 104 -2.17 -10.61 11.57
C ALA A 104 -3.09 -10.67 10.35
N HIS A 105 -3.53 -11.88 9.97
CA HIS A 105 -4.43 -12.05 8.83
C HIS A 105 -5.86 -11.60 9.18
N MET A 106 -6.46 -12.14 10.23
CA MET A 106 -7.87 -11.84 10.54
C MET A 106 -8.24 -11.91 12.02
N GLY A 107 -7.37 -12.46 12.88
CA GLY A 107 -7.66 -12.58 14.31
C GLY A 107 -7.82 -11.23 14.99
N TRP A 108 -7.08 -10.19 14.57
CA TRP A 108 -7.20 -8.83 15.10
C TRP A 108 -8.62 -8.25 15.00
N ILE A 109 -9.40 -8.64 13.98
CA ILE A 109 -10.79 -8.21 13.80
C ILE A 109 -11.72 -8.86 14.84
N LEU A 110 -11.38 -10.07 15.28
CA LEU A 110 -12.19 -10.87 16.20
C LEU A 110 -11.96 -10.49 17.67
N GLU A 111 -10.87 -9.81 17.99
CA GLU A 111 -10.50 -9.45 19.37
C GLU A 111 -11.39 -8.38 20.00
N ASN A 112 -12.32 -7.77 19.25
CA ASN A 112 -13.31 -6.78 19.70
C ASN A 112 -12.72 -5.67 20.60
N LYS A 113 -11.50 -5.21 20.28
CA LYS A 113 -10.83 -4.10 20.94
C LYS A 113 -10.68 -2.93 19.95
N PRO A 114 -11.68 -2.04 19.86
CA PRO A 114 -11.61 -0.93 18.92
C PRO A 114 -10.55 0.07 19.36
N ASP A 115 -9.48 0.21 18.58
CA ASP A 115 -8.52 1.29 18.77
C ASP A 115 -9.17 2.66 18.49
N PRO A 116 -8.80 3.71 19.24
CA PRO A 116 -9.29 5.06 18.99
C PRO A 116 -8.84 5.54 17.60
N ILE A 117 -9.67 6.36 16.95
CA ILE A 117 -9.27 7.08 15.75
C ILE A 117 -8.35 8.21 16.19
N ASP A 118 -7.07 8.13 15.84
CA ASP A 118 -6.08 9.13 16.19
C ASP A 118 -5.13 9.44 15.02
N LYS A 119 -4.37 10.53 15.15
CA LYS A 119 -3.28 10.89 14.22
C LYS A 119 -3.74 11.02 12.76
N VAL A 120 -5.00 11.41 12.57
CA VAL A 120 -5.65 11.67 11.27
C VAL A 120 -6.34 13.04 11.21
N LYS A 121 -5.97 13.99 12.09
CA LYS A 121 -6.53 15.36 12.10
C LYS A 121 -6.48 16.04 10.73
N ASP A 122 -5.42 15.78 10.00
CA ASP A 122 -5.18 16.27 8.65
C ASP A 122 -6.19 15.72 7.62
N LEU A 123 -6.83 14.59 7.90
CA LEU A 123 -7.90 13.99 7.09
C LEU A 123 -9.29 14.43 7.54
N GLU A 124 -9.46 14.78 8.82
CA GLU A 124 -10.71 15.31 9.37
C GLU A 124 -11.10 16.65 8.75
N GLU A 125 -10.13 17.41 8.24
CA GLU A 125 -10.38 18.66 7.51
C GLU A 125 -10.87 18.42 6.06
N ASN A 126 -10.70 17.21 5.50
CA ASN A 126 -11.11 16.91 4.13
C ASN A 126 -12.64 16.67 4.04
N PRO A 127 -13.37 17.44 3.20
CA PRO A 127 -14.82 17.33 3.10
C PRO A 127 -15.30 15.96 2.59
N ALA A 128 -14.59 15.34 1.64
CA ALA A 128 -14.94 14.03 1.11
C ALA A 128 -14.81 12.94 2.19
N ILE A 129 -13.73 12.99 2.98
CA ILE A 129 -13.49 12.03 4.06
C ILE A 129 -14.52 12.19 5.18
N ARG A 130 -14.86 13.42 5.59
CA ARG A 130 -15.95 13.67 6.56
C ARG A 130 -17.29 13.15 6.07
N PHE A 131 -17.61 13.40 4.80
CA PHE A 131 -18.83 12.90 4.18
C PHE A 131 -18.87 11.37 4.23
N GLN A 132 -17.77 10.72 3.82
CA GLN A 132 -17.70 9.27 3.86
C GLN A 132 -17.81 8.73 5.28
N TYR A 133 -17.15 9.33 6.27
CA TYR A 133 -17.23 8.88 7.65
C TYR A 133 -18.69 8.89 8.16
N LYS A 134 -19.45 9.95 7.82
CA LYS A 134 -20.87 10.07 8.18
C LYS A 134 -21.77 9.09 7.44
N TYR A 135 -21.49 8.83 6.15
CA TYR A 135 -22.36 8.04 5.26
C TYR A 135 -21.74 6.71 4.83
N TYR A 136 -20.78 6.19 5.59
CA TYR A 136 -19.95 5.04 5.19
C TYR A 136 -20.78 3.83 4.80
N PHE A 137 -21.71 3.42 5.68
CA PHE A 137 -22.59 2.28 5.40
C PHE A 137 -23.57 2.54 4.25
N LEU A 138 -24.05 3.78 4.09
CA LEU A 138 -24.90 4.14 2.97
C LEU A 138 -24.15 4.03 1.64
N LEU A 139 -22.91 4.52 1.59
CA LEU A 139 -22.03 4.38 0.42
C LEU A 139 -21.76 2.91 0.11
N PHE A 140 -21.49 2.09 1.13
CA PHE A 140 -21.35 0.64 0.94
C PHE A 140 -22.63 0.00 0.40
N ILE A 141 -23.80 0.31 0.97
CA ILE A 141 -25.08 -0.25 0.52
C ILE A 141 -25.33 0.12 -0.95
N ILE A 142 -25.11 1.38 -1.34
CA ILE A 142 -25.36 1.82 -2.71
C ILE A 142 -24.33 1.23 -3.69
N PHE A 143 -23.03 1.45 -3.45
CA PHE A 143 -21.98 1.17 -4.42
C PHE A 143 -21.35 -0.21 -4.26
N GLY A 144 -21.31 -0.74 -3.03
CA GLY A 144 -20.76 -2.05 -2.71
C GLY A 144 -21.76 -3.20 -2.82
N LEU A 145 -23.07 -2.94 -2.65
CA LEU A 145 -24.11 -3.98 -2.63
C LEU A 145 -25.14 -3.81 -3.76
N LEU A 146 -25.89 -2.70 -3.77
CA LEU A 146 -27.02 -2.52 -4.69
C LEU A 146 -26.58 -2.35 -6.14
N LEU A 147 -25.49 -1.62 -6.39
CA LEU A 147 -24.99 -1.40 -7.76
C LEU A 147 -24.56 -2.70 -8.46
N PRO A 148 -23.73 -3.59 -7.88
CA PRO A 148 -23.45 -4.89 -8.50
C PRO A 148 -24.72 -5.71 -8.78
N ILE A 149 -25.66 -5.76 -7.82
CA ILE A 149 -26.90 -6.53 -7.96
C ILE A 149 -27.79 -5.95 -9.07
N SER A 150 -27.90 -4.62 -9.15
CA SER A 150 -28.70 -3.93 -10.16
C SER A 150 -28.19 -4.21 -11.57
N LEU A 151 -26.87 -4.28 -11.76
CA LEU A 151 -26.27 -4.72 -13.01
C LEU A 151 -26.70 -6.15 -13.35
N GLY A 152 -26.77 -7.05 -12.37
CA GLY A 152 -27.26 -8.41 -12.54
C GLY A 152 -28.65 -8.54 -13.16
N PHE A 153 -29.54 -7.57 -12.94
CA PHE A 153 -30.86 -7.56 -13.59
C PHE A 153 -30.77 -7.33 -15.11
N ILE A 154 -29.73 -6.65 -15.61
CA ILE A 154 -29.56 -6.38 -17.05
C ILE A 154 -29.44 -7.68 -17.86
N TRP A 155 -28.81 -8.71 -17.29
CA TRP A 155 -28.70 -10.05 -17.92
C TRP A 155 -29.53 -11.12 -17.20
N GLY A 156 -30.51 -10.71 -16.39
CA GLY A 156 -31.46 -11.61 -15.75
C GLY A 156 -30.90 -12.51 -14.63
N ARG A 157 -29.72 -12.20 -14.07
CA ARG A 157 -29.08 -13.00 -12.99
C ARG A 157 -28.64 -12.15 -11.80
N PRO A 158 -29.57 -11.48 -11.08
CA PRO A 158 -29.24 -10.67 -9.91
C PRO A 158 -28.63 -11.47 -8.74
N MET A 159 -29.04 -12.74 -8.57
CA MET A 159 -28.43 -13.62 -7.56
C MET A 159 -26.99 -13.98 -7.88
N GLY A 160 -26.67 -14.21 -9.16
CA GLY A 160 -25.30 -14.41 -9.61
C GLY A 160 -24.43 -13.18 -9.35
N ALA A 161 -24.97 -11.99 -9.61
CA ALA A 161 -24.29 -10.74 -9.29
C ALA A 161 -24.09 -10.53 -7.78
N LEU A 162 -25.03 -10.97 -6.92
CA LEU A 162 -24.86 -10.97 -5.47
C LEU A 162 -23.69 -11.89 -5.04
N PHE A 163 -23.68 -13.14 -5.51
CA PHE A 163 -22.64 -14.10 -5.12
C PHE A 163 -21.26 -13.69 -5.64
N TRP A 164 -21.14 -13.40 -6.93
CA TRP A 164 -19.86 -13.06 -7.57
C TRP A 164 -19.42 -11.62 -7.28
N GLY A 165 -20.27 -10.64 -7.59
CA GLY A 165 -19.92 -9.20 -7.53
C GLY A 165 -19.95 -8.58 -6.14
N VAL A 166 -20.61 -9.23 -5.17
CA VAL A 166 -20.69 -8.75 -3.79
C VAL A 166 -19.97 -9.69 -2.83
N LEU A 167 -20.50 -10.89 -2.57
CA LEU A 167 -20.04 -11.73 -1.47
C LEU A 167 -18.63 -12.28 -1.71
N LEU A 168 -18.40 -12.96 -2.84
CA LEU A 168 -17.08 -13.46 -3.21
C LEU A 168 -16.10 -12.32 -3.42
N ARG A 169 -16.52 -11.23 -4.06
CA ARG A 169 -15.67 -10.05 -4.26
C ARG A 169 -15.19 -9.45 -2.94
N ILE A 170 -16.08 -9.17 -1.99
CA ILE A 170 -15.71 -8.64 -0.67
C ILE A 170 -14.77 -9.61 0.05
N THR A 171 -15.06 -10.92 -0.03
CA THR A 171 -14.20 -11.97 0.53
C THR A 171 -12.79 -11.90 -0.04
N LEU A 172 -12.65 -11.82 -1.36
CA LEU A 172 -11.35 -11.75 -2.01
C LEU A 172 -10.63 -10.44 -1.71
N VAL A 173 -11.32 -9.30 -1.72
CA VAL A 173 -10.74 -8.00 -1.32
C VAL A 173 -10.15 -8.11 0.08
N HIS A 174 -10.95 -8.57 1.05
CA HIS A 174 -10.54 -8.69 2.45
C HIS A 174 -9.31 -9.57 2.60
N HIS A 175 -9.35 -10.82 2.11
CA HIS A 175 -8.22 -11.72 2.26
C HIS A 175 -6.95 -11.23 1.55
N PHE A 176 -7.10 -10.56 0.40
CA PHE A 176 -5.97 -10.05 -0.36
C PHE A 176 -5.36 -8.81 0.33
N THR A 177 -6.16 -7.94 0.93
CA THR A 177 -5.64 -6.89 1.82
C THR A 177 -4.98 -7.49 3.06
N TYR A 178 -5.60 -8.49 3.68
CA TYR A 178 -5.07 -9.11 4.90
C TYR A 178 -3.76 -9.87 4.67
N PHE A 179 -3.49 -10.35 3.46
CA PHE A 179 -2.18 -10.88 3.10
C PHE A 179 -1.07 -9.83 3.16
N ILE A 180 -1.38 -8.54 3.08
CA ILE A 180 -0.39 -7.48 3.31
C ILE A 180 0.11 -7.55 4.75
N ASN A 181 -0.81 -7.69 5.71
CA ASN A 181 -0.48 -7.74 7.13
C ASN A 181 0.18 -9.08 7.51
N SER A 182 -0.28 -10.19 6.92
CA SER A 182 0.22 -11.52 7.25
C SER A 182 1.35 -11.98 6.33
N LEU A 183 1.07 -12.23 5.05
CA LEU A 183 2.00 -12.85 4.12
C LEU A 183 3.22 -11.96 3.84
N CYS A 184 3.03 -10.64 3.66
CA CYS A 184 4.18 -9.74 3.47
C CYS A 184 5.06 -9.59 4.71
N HIS A 185 4.60 -10.00 5.89
CA HIS A 185 5.40 -10.03 7.12
C HIS A 185 5.98 -11.42 7.44
N PHE A 186 5.55 -12.44 6.69
CA PHE A 186 5.95 -13.83 6.90
C PHE A 186 6.97 -14.32 5.88
N VAL A 187 6.84 -13.92 4.61
CA VAL A 187 7.72 -14.35 3.50
C VAL A 187 8.40 -13.18 2.80
N GLY A 188 9.38 -13.49 1.97
CA GLY A 188 10.06 -12.51 1.12
C GLY A 188 11.43 -12.08 1.65
N THR A 189 12.11 -11.28 0.83
CA THR A 189 13.45 -10.77 1.14
C THR A 189 13.39 -9.44 1.87
N LYS A 190 14.42 -9.11 2.66
CA LYS A 190 14.49 -7.84 3.41
C LYS A 190 15.63 -6.95 2.93
N PRO A 191 15.57 -6.41 1.69
CA PRO A 191 16.70 -5.71 1.08
C PRO A 191 16.97 -4.32 1.66
N TYR A 192 15.98 -3.66 2.27
CA TYR A 192 16.06 -2.27 2.73
C TYR A 192 16.14 -2.11 4.26
N ASP A 193 15.48 -2.99 5.01
CA ASP A 193 15.57 -3.02 6.46
C ASP A 193 15.35 -4.44 6.99
N SER A 194 16.39 -5.07 7.52
CA SER A 194 16.32 -6.44 8.03
C SER A 194 15.83 -6.54 9.46
N LYS A 195 15.60 -5.40 10.14
CA LYS A 195 15.12 -5.38 11.52
C LYS A 195 13.60 -5.50 11.63
N CYS A 196 12.86 -5.05 10.62
CA CYS A 196 11.42 -5.23 10.55
C CYS A 196 11.06 -6.58 9.92
N THR A 197 9.89 -7.11 10.26
CA THR A 197 9.40 -8.39 9.73
C THR A 197 8.96 -8.31 8.27
N SER A 198 8.56 -7.12 7.79
CA SER A 198 8.11 -6.89 6.41
C SER A 198 9.13 -7.35 5.35
N GLY A 199 8.64 -8.00 4.30
CA GLY A 199 9.40 -8.61 3.22
C GLY A 199 8.92 -8.17 1.85
N ASP A 200 9.83 -8.22 0.88
CA ASP A 200 9.56 -8.04 -0.54
C ASP A 200 9.40 -9.40 -1.21
N ALA A 201 8.21 -9.64 -1.77
CA ALA A 201 7.88 -10.84 -2.54
C ALA A 201 7.01 -10.49 -3.76
N TRP A 202 7.58 -10.66 -4.96
CA TRP A 202 6.91 -10.26 -6.22
C TRP A 202 5.63 -11.07 -6.50
N TYR A 203 5.59 -12.35 -6.09
CA TYR A 203 4.41 -13.20 -6.25
C TYR A 203 3.29 -12.79 -5.28
N VAL A 204 3.64 -12.31 -4.08
CA VAL A 204 2.67 -11.73 -3.14
C VAL A 204 2.12 -10.43 -3.69
N ALA A 205 2.93 -9.64 -4.41
CA ALA A 205 2.46 -8.40 -5.04
C ALA A 205 1.33 -8.64 -6.06
N LEU A 206 1.27 -9.81 -6.72
CA LEU A 206 0.15 -10.18 -7.58
C LEU A 206 -1.16 -10.37 -6.78
N LEU A 207 -1.05 -10.94 -5.58
CA LEU A 207 -2.16 -11.11 -4.64
C LEU A 207 -2.51 -9.83 -3.89
N THR A 208 -1.66 -8.82 -3.85
CA THR A 208 -1.91 -7.63 -3.02
C THR A 208 -1.97 -6.34 -3.82
N PHE A 209 -2.26 -6.43 -5.13
CA PHE A 209 -2.34 -5.24 -6.00
C PHE A 209 -1.08 -4.37 -5.94
N GLY A 210 0.09 -4.99 -5.84
CA GLY A 210 1.39 -4.33 -5.79
C GLY A 210 1.96 -4.09 -4.40
N GLU A 211 1.20 -4.38 -3.35
CA GLU A 211 1.60 -4.09 -1.96
C GLU A 211 2.63 -5.10 -1.40
N GLY A 212 2.99 -6.12 -2.18
CA GLY A 212 3.94 -7.19 -1.81
C GLY A 212 5.42 -6.79 -1.76
N PHE A 213 5.77 -5.57 -2.19
CA PHE A 213 7.10 -4.97 -1.96
C PHE A 213 7.12 -4.24 -0.62
N HIS A 214 6.84 -4.97 0.45
CA HIS A 214 6.46 -4.40 1.73
C HIS A 214 7.67 -3.93 2.56
N ASN A 215 8.84 -4.55 2.39
CA ASN A 215 10.08 -4.07 3.01
C ASN A 215 10.49 -2.70 2.44
N TYR A 216 10.34 -2.51 1.12
CA TYR A 216 10.52 -1.20 0.50
C TYR A 216 9.53 -0.19 1.07
N HIS A 217 8.25 -0.57 1.10
CA HIS A 217 7.17 0.28 1.55
C HIS A 217 7.40 0.76 3.00
N HIS A 218 7.71 -0.14 3.93
CA HIS A 218 8.02 0.25 5.32
C HIS A 218 9.24 1.17 5.42
N LYS A 219 10.25 0.99 4.56
CA LYS A 219 11.43 1.87 4.54
C LYS A 219 11.14 3.26 3.97
N PHE A 220 10.37 3.32 2.90
CA PHE A 220 10.09 4.51 2.11
C PHE A 220 8.59 4.76 1.98
N GLN A 221 7.87 4.71 3.11
CA GLN A 221 6.40 4.77 3.15
C GLN A 221 5.79 6.01 2.47
N TRP A 222 6.57 7.07 2.31
CA TRP A 222 6.18 8.30 1.63
C TRP A 222 6.32 8.24 0.10
N ASP A 223 6.99 7.24 -0.48
CA ASP A 223 7.08 7.02 -1.92
C ASP A 223 5.74 6.53 -2.46
N TYR A 224 5.27 7.09 -3.58
CA TYR A 224 3.98 6.67 -4.17
C TYR A 224 4.03 5.26 -4.79
N ARG A 225 5.21 4.63 -4.83
CA ARG A 225 5.46 3.28 -5.35
C ARG A 225 5.76 2.34 -4.19
N ASN A 226 5.19 1.14 -4.25
CA ASN A 226 5.74 0.01 -3.53
C ASN A 226 6.70 -0.76 -4.45
N GLY A 227 6.23 -1.05 -5.66
CA GLY A 227 7.05 -1.63 -6.72
C GLY A 227 7.99 -0.60 -7.34
N VAL A 228 9.17 -0.40 -6.75
CA VAL A 228 10.12 0.66 -7.15
C VAL A 228 10.62 0.57 -8.60
N ARG A 229 10.75 -0.64 -9.17
CA ARG A 229 11.15 -0.85 -10.57
C ARG A 229 9.95 -0.73 -11.51
N TRP A 230 10.19 -0.34 -12.76
CA TRP A 230 9.11 -0.13 -13.73
C TRP A 230 8.28 -1.42 -13.96
N PHE A 231 8.94 -2.58 -14.01
CA PHE A 231 8.33 -3.91 -14.22
C PHE A 231 7.79 -4.57 -12.94
N HIS A 232 8.05 -4.01 -11.75
CA HIS A 232 7.42 -4.51 -10.54
C HIS A 232 5.92 -4.30 -10.65
N PHE A 233 5.14 -5.37 -10.54
CA PHE A 233 3.68 -5.31 -10.58
C PHE A 233 3.20 -4.41 -9.45
N ASP A 234 2.58 -3.29 -9.82
CA ASP A 234 2.06 -2.27 -8.92
C ASP A 234 1.05 -1.42 -9.70
N PRO A 235 -0.21 -1.90 -9.82
CA PRO A 235 -1.28 -1.20 -10.52
C PRO A 235 -1.47 0.25 -10.03
N SER A 236 -1.44 0.46 -8.72
CA SER A 236 -1.60 1.80 -8.12
C SER A 236 -0.49 2.76 -8.55
N LYS A 237 0.76 2.30 -8.67
CA LYS A 237 1.85 3.12 -9.23
C LYS A 237 1.54 3.55 -10.66
N TRP A 238 1.06 2.64 -11.49
CA TRP A 238 0.77 2.95 -12.89
C TRP A 238 -0.40 3.91 -13.01
N VAL A 239 -1.48 3.69 -12.25
CA VAL A 239 -2.63 4.60 -12.22
C VAL A 239 -2.22 6.00 -11.74
N ILE A 240 -1.49 6.12 -10.62
CA ILE A 240 -1.02 7.42 -10.11
C ILE A 240 -0.11 8.11 -11.13
N TRP A 241 0.77 7.36 -11.81
CA TRP A 241 1.61 7.91 -12.87
C TRP A 241 0.79 8.43 -14.06
N CYS A 242 -0.22 7.68 -14.53
CA CYS A 242 -1.13 8.12 -15.59
C CYS A 242 -1.90 9.39 -15.17
N LEU A 243 -2.46 9.41 -13.96
CA LEU A 243 -3.14 10.59 -13.40
C LEU A 243 -2.24 11.83 -13.37
N SER A 244 -0.93 11.63 -13.15
CA SER A 244 0.04 12.73 -13.19
C SER A 244 0.26 13.31 -14.60
N LYS A 245 0.09 12.48 -15.64
CA LYS A 245 0.22 12.93 -17.04
C LYS A 245 -0.95 13.80 -17.49
N ILE A 246 -2.13 13.55 -16.94
CA ILE A 246 -3.34 14.34 -17.22
C ILE A 246 -3.61 15.43 -16.17
N GLY A 247 -2.64 15.70 -15.28
CA GLY A 247 -2.72 16.80 -14.31
C GLY A 247 -3.61 16.56 -13.09
N LEU A 248 -4.17 15.36 -12.92
CA LEU A 248 -5.00 14.96 -11.77
C LEU A 248 -4.19 14.51 -10.56
N ALA A 249 -2.89 14.23 -10.72
CA ALA A 249 -1.95 14.00 -9.62
C ALA A 249 -0.69 14.85 -9.78
N LYS A 250 -0.24 15.46 -8.68
CA LYS A 250 0.93 16.36 -8.64
C LYS A 250 1.82 16.00 -7.45
N ASP A 251 3.04 16.53 -7.43
CA ASP A 251 4.00 16.35 -6.34
C ASP A 251 4.21 14.88 -5.92
N LEU A 252 4.31 13.97 -6.90
CA LEU A 252 4.56 12.55 -6.66
C LEU A 252 5.91 12.39 -5.96
N LYS A 253 5.88 11.96 -4.70
CA LYS A 253 7.08 11.73 -3.89
C LYS A 253 7.75 10.43 -4.33
N LYS A 254 9.06 10.48 -4.60
CA LYS A 254 9.86 9.31 -5.02
C LYS A 254 11.18 9.29 -4.28
N ALA A 255 11.54 8.15 -3.69
CA ALA A 255 12.90 7.92 -3.26
C ALA A 255 13.80 7.92 -4.49
N ASN A 256 14.85 8.74 -4.43
CA ASN A 256 15.83 8.80 -5.49
C ASN A 256 16.74 7.56 -5.46
N TYR A 257 17.41 7.30 -6.57
CA TYR A 257 18.27 6.11 -6.71
C TYR A 257 19.33 6.02 -5.61
N MET A 258 19.92 7.15 -5.21
CA MET A 258 20.97 7.17 -4.19
C MET A 258 20.43 6.84 -2.80
N GLN A 259 19.26 7.35 -2.43
CA GLN A 259 18.58 7.01 -1.16
C GLN A 259 18.29 5.51 -1.08
N ILE A 260 17.82 4.91 -2.18
CA ILE A 260 17.51 3.49 -2.28
C ILE A 260 18.78 2.66 -2.14
N MET A 261 19.84 3.01 -2.88
CA MET A 261 21.12 2.32 -2.82
C MET A 261 21.79 2.43 -1.45
N LYS A 262 21.76 3.62 -0.84
CA LYS A 262 22.22 3.86 0.52
C LYS A 262 21.52 2.96 1.53
N ALA A 263 20.19 2.90 1.50
CA ALA A 263 19.42 2.04 2.40
C ALA A 263 19.81 0.57 2.25
N ARG A 264 19.94 0.07 1.01
CA ARG A 264 20.38 -1.31 0.75
C ARG A 264 21.80 -1.58 1.26
N SER A 265 22.72 -0.64 1.04
CA SER A 265 24.11 -0.77 1.49
C SER A 265 24.22 -0.79 3.02
N ILE A 266 23.52 0.13 3.70
CA ILE A 266 23.46 0.17 5.16
C ILE A 266 22.87 -1.13 5.71
N ASN A 267 21.75 -1.58 5.13
CA ASN A 267 21.11 -2.81 5.56
C ASN A 267 22.02 -4.04 5.37
N LYS A 268 22.69 -4.15 4.21
CA LYS A 268 23.62 -5.26 3.96
C LYS A 268 24.81 -5.23 4.94
N ARG A 269 25.34 -4.04 5.25
CA ARG A 269 26.36 -3.87 6.28
C ARG A 269 25.86 -4.35 7.65
N ASN A 270 24.66 -3.97 8.06
CA ASN A 270 24.08 -4.40 9.34
C ASN A 270 23.92 -5.92 9.41
N GLN A 271 23.48 -6.56 8.33
CA GLN A 271 23.41 -8.02 8.24
C GLN A 271 24.79 -8.68 8.37
N ILE A 272 25.81 -8.14 7.69
CA ILE A 272 27.19 -8.64 7.79
C ILE A 272 27.71 -8.48 9.22
N ASN A 273 27.51 -7.31 9.84
CA ASN A 273 27.93 -7.08 11.23
C ASN A 273 27.27 -8.08 12.19
N SER A 274 25.97 -8.35 12.04
CA SER A 274 25.27 -9.34 12.85
C SER A 274 25.82 -10.77 12.70
N LEU A 275 26.43 -11.10 11.55
CA LEU A 275 27.13 -12.37 11.36
C LEU A 275 28.53 -12.33 11.98
N LEU A 276 29.27 -11.22 11.81
CA LEU A 276 30.60 -11.02 12.38
C LEU A 276 30.58 -11.03 13.91
N ASP A 277 29.53 -10.50 14.53
CA ASP A 277 29.35 -10.51 16.00
C ASP A 277 29.26 -11.93 16.59
N LYS A 278 29.01 -12.94 15.76
CA LYS A 278 28.98 -14.35 16.15
C LYS A 278 30.32 -15.07 15.87
N MET A 279 31.31 -14.38 15.31
CA MET A 279 32.61 -14.94 14.93
C MET A 279 33.70 -14.57 15.95
N PRO A 280 34.79 -15.36 16.04
CA PRO A 280 35.94 -15.01 16.86
C PRO A 280 36.60 -13.68 16.45
N GLU A 281 37.19 -12.96 17.41
CA GLU A 281 37.81 -11.64 17.20
C GLU A 281 38.85 -11.62 16.07
N ILE A 282 39.62 -12.70 15.91
CA ILE A 282 40.64 -12.83 14.86
C ILE A 282 40.06 -12.73 13.43
N ILE A 283 38.81 -13.14 13.25
CA ILE A 283 38.08 -13.01 11.98
C ILE A 283 37.34 -11.67 11.95
N LYS A 284 36.73 -11.25 13.07
CA LYS A 284 35.91 -10.04 13.16
C LYS A 284 36.69 -8.76 12.83
N ILE A 285 37.83 -8.54 13.48
CA ILE A 285 38.60 -7.27 13.40
C ILE A 285 38.99 -6.91 11.95
N PRO A 286 39.60 -7.81 11.14
CA PRO A 286 39.95 -7.50 9.75
C PRO A 286 38.74 -7.15 8.88
N HIS A 287 37.60 -7.80 9.10
CA HIS A 287 36.37 -7.55 8.35
C HIS A 287 35.73 -6.22 8.73
N GLU A 288 35.73 -5.84 10.01
CA GLU A 288 35.23 -4.53 10.46
C GLU A 288 36.04 -3.37 9.86
N ILE A 289 37.37 -3.49 9.80
CA ILE A 289 38.23 -2.50 9.16
C ILE A 289 37.84 -2.33 7.69
N LYS A 290 37.70 -3.44 6.94
CA LYS A 290 37.28 -3.39 5.52
C LYS A 290 35.91 -2.73 5.36
N LEU A 291 34.95 -3.05 6.22
CA LEU A 291 33.61 -2.44 6.19
C LEU A 291 33.66 -0.94 6.48
N ASN A 292 34.48 -0.50 7.44
CA ASN A 292 34.69 0.91 7.74
C ASN A 292 35.32 1.68 6.57
N ILE A 293 36.30 1.10 5.89
CA ILE A 293 36.88 1.69 4.67
C ILE A 293 35.79 1.86 3.59
N ILE A 294 34.98 0.83 3.35
CA ILE A 294 33.87 0.89 2.38
C ILE A 294 32.87 1.98 2.77
N LYS A 295 32.50 2.07 4.06
CA LYS A 295 31.58 3.11 4.57
C LYS A 295 32.10 4.51 4.28
N ASN A 296 33.37 4.77 4.57
CA ASN A 296 33.97 6.09 4.35
C ASN A 296 34.01 6.44 2.85
N LYS A 297 34.32 5.46 1.98
CA LYS A 297 34.29 5.66 0.51
C LYS A 297 32.88 5.97 0.01
N ILE A 298 31.86 5.28 0.51
CA ILE A 298 30.46 5.55 0.15
C ILE A 298 30.04 6.94 0.62
N GLN A 299 30.38 7.31 1.86
CA GLN A 299 30.06 8.64 2.39
C GLN A 299 30.69 9.75 1.53
N TYR A 300 31.94 9.60 1.12
CA TYR A 300 32.61 10.54 0.23
C TYR A 300 31.89 10.68 -1.13
N LEU A 301 31.44 9.57 -1.72
CA LEU A 301 30.66 9.61 -2.96
C LEU A 301 29.31 10.30 -2.79
N GLU A 302 28.64 10.10 -1.65
CA GLU A 302 27.37 10.77 -1.32
C GLU A 302 27.55 12.28 -1.17
N GLU A 303 28.57 12.71 -0.44
CA GLU A 303 28.90 14.13 -0.27
C GLU A 303 29.18 14.80 -1.62
N GLY A 304 29.97 14.14 -2.49
CA GLY A 304 30.22 14.59 -3.86
C GLY A 304 28.94 14.69 -4.70
N TRP A 305 28.05 13.69 -4.61
CA TRP A 305 26.77 13.69 -5.31
C TRP A 305 25.83 14.81 -4.84
N ASP A 306 25.75 15.05 -3.53
CA ASP A 306 24.94 16.11 -2.95
C ASP A 306 25.44 17.49 -3.34
N MET A 307 26.77 17.67 -3.41
CA MET A 307 27.38 18.90 -3.95
C MET A 307 26.99 19.14 -5.41
N ILE A 308 27.08 18.12 -6.26
CA ILE A 308 26.68 18.21 -7.67
C ILE A 308 25.20 18.56 -7.80
N ASN A 309 24.32 17.91 -7.02
CA ASN A 309 22.89 18.20 -7.07
C ASN A 309 22.54 19.61 -6.58
N LYS A 310 23.15 20.08 -5.49
CA LYS A 310 22.98 21.45 -5.01
C LYS A 310 23.41 22.45 -6.08
N ASN A 311 24.57 22.24 -6.71
CA ASN A 311 25.09 23.08 -7.78
C ASN A 311 24.17 23.08 -9.01
N ASN A 312 23.66 21.92 -9.42
CA ASN A 312 22.71 21.81 -10.53
C ASN A 312 21.37 22.48 -10.22
N LYS A 313 20.88 22.39 -8.98
CA LYS A 313 19.64 23.06 -8.55
C LYS A 313 19.80 24.59 -8.55
N ILE A 314 20.95 25.10 -8.11
CA ILE A 314 21.32 26.52 -8.17
C ILE A 314 21.47 26.99 -9.62
N ARG A 315 22.10 26.19 -10.48
CA ARG A 315 22.26 26.52 -11.91
C ARG A 315 20.91 26.59 -12.62
N ASN A 316 20.03 25.63 -12.37
CA ASN A 316 18.69 25.59 -12.95
C ASN A 316 17.79 26.72 -12.44
N SER A 317 17.87 27.10 -11.16
CA SER A 317 17.14 28.27 -10.64
C SER A 317 17.63 29.59 -11.25
N LYS A 318 18.94 29.76 -11.41
CA LYS A 318 19.53 30.91 -12.12
C LYS A 318 19.10 30.97 -13.60
N LEU A 319 19.08 29.84 -14.30
CA LEU A 319 18.59 29.75 -15.69
C LEU A 319 17.09 30.11 -15.80
N PHE A 320 16.27 29.65 -14.85
CA PHE A 320 14.84 29.96 -14.81
C PHE A 320 14.58 31.45 -14.56
N LEU A 321 15.33 32.07 -13.65
CA LEU A 321 15.30 33.52 -13.40
C LEU A 321 15.78 34.34 -14.62
N LYS A 322 16.81 33.85 -15.33
CA LYS A 322 17.33 34.52 -16.53
C LYS A 322 16.32 34.50 -17.69
N LYS A 323 15.61 33.38 -17.88
CA LYS A 323 14.49 33.30 -18.85
C LYS A 323 13.35 34.26 -18.49
N LYS A 324 12.95 34.37 -17.22
CA LYS A 324 11.91 35.34 -16.82
C LYS A 324 12.26 36.79 -17.15
N LYS A 325 13.53 37.18 -17.06
CA LYS A 325 14.02 38.53 -17.41
C LYS A 325 14.13 38.80 -18.91
N THR A 326 14.02 37.79 -19.77
CA THR A 326 14.08 37.95 -21.24
C THR A 326 12.70 38.00 -21.89
N PHE A 327 11.63 37.78 -21.11
CA PHE A 327 10.22 37.86 -21.52
C PHE A 327 9.46 39.02 -20.85
N GLN A 328 10.18 39.91 -20.17
CA GLN A 328 9.75 41.27 -19.80
C GLN A 328 10.58 42.23 -20.65
#